data_AF-A0A0E1RXZ3-F1
#
_entry.id   AF-A0A0E1RXZ3-F1
#
_cell.length_a   1.000
_cell.length_b   1.000
_cell.length_c   1.000
_cell.angle_alpha   90.00
_cell.angle_beta   90.00
_cell.angle_gamma   90.00
#
_symmetry.space_group_name_H-M   'P 1'
#
loop_
_entity.id
_entity.type
_entity.pdbx_description
1 polymer ?
#
loop_
_entity_poly.entity_id
_entity_poly.type
_entity_poly.pdbx_seq_one_letter_code
_entity_poly.pdbx_strand_id
1 'polypeptide(L)'
;MSSNGKLRVLGRQQTSSASVVKRADEMDSPKLHVVFYRPRYGNFQHWALYLDADDQDVIFEVVGSHPNFQPNVVYSKPERSKNFVGKVFIATMSKNDIQRVHDVVRETPVDNDTVEWDCQEYVLDILDKLEDEFILEEDDEEYREARDELKEKRGAIL
;
A
#
# COMPACT_ATOMS: atom_id res chain seq x y z
N MET A 1 30.56 -2.69 -67.01
CA MET A 1 29.23 -2.84 -66.39
C MET A 1 29.10 -4.26 -65.85
N SER A 2 29.11 -4.43 -64.53
CA SER A 2 28.17 -5.26 -63.78
C SER A 2 28.71 -5.53 -62.38
N SER A 3 27.98 -4.96 -61.43
CA SER A 3 28.11 -5.09 -60.00
C SER A 3 27.71 -6.51 -59.55
N ASN A 4 28.42 -7.09 -58.59
CA ASN A 4 27.94 -8.24 -57.83
C ASN A 4 28.05 -7.90 -56.33
N GLY A 5 26.99 -7.28 -55.81
CA GLY A 5 26.69 -7.26 -54.38
C GLY A 5 25.74 -8.41 -54.05
N LYS A 6 26.06 -9.22 -53.03
CA LYS A 6 25.15 -10.24 -52.51
C LYS A 6 25.10 -10.20 -50.97
N LEU A 7 23.98 -9.66 -50.50
CA LEU A 7 23.19 -9.94 -49.30
C LEU A 7 23.93 -10.38 -48.01
N ARG A 8 23.93 -9.50 -47.01
CA ARG A 8 23.97 -9.87 -45.58
C ARG A 8 22.54 -10.13 -45.10
N VAL A 9 22.29 -11.32 -44.57
CA VAL A 9 21.07 -11.65 -43.83
C VAL A 9 21.25 -11.17 -42.38
N LEU A 10 20.46 -10.16 -41.97
CA LEU A 10 20.34 -9.78 -40.57
C LEU A 10 19.27 -10.64 -39.91
N GLY A 11 19.68 -11.47 -38.94
CA GLY A 11 18.79 -12.26 -38.11
C GLY A 11 17.90 -11.35 -37.26
N ARG A 12 16.59 -11.56 -37.34
CA ARG A 12 15.60 -11.03 -36.39
C ARG A 12 15.87 -11.68 -35.04
N GLN A 13 16.30 -10.91 -34.05
CA GLN A 13 16.10 -11.28 -32.66
C GLN A 13 14.60 -11.14 -32.36
N GLN A 14 13.91 -12.27 -32.20
CA GLN A 14 12.63 -12.32 -31.51
C GLN A 14 12.92 -12.21 -30.01
N THR A 15 12.76 -11.02 -29.45
CA THR A 15 12.60 -10.87 -28.00
C THR A 15 11.14 -11.15 -27.66
N SER A 16 10.92 -12.09 -26.74
CA SER A 16 9.60 -12.53 -26.29
C SER A 16 8.81 -11.37 -25.68
N SER A 17 7.65 -11.05 -26.27
CA SER A 17 6.76 -9.98 -25.81
C SER A 17 6.22 -10.21 -24.39
N ALA A 18 6.13 -11.46 -23.93
CA ALA A 18 5.58 -11.79 -22.61
C ALA A 18 6.43 -11.24 -21.44
N SER A 19 7.75 -11.15 -21.60
CA SER A 19 8.66 -10.66 -20.56
C SER A 19 8.66 -9.14 -20.42
N VAL A 20 8.32 -8.43 -21.51
CA VAL A 20 8.21 -6.96 -21.52
C VAL A 20 6.85 -6.54 -20.99
N VAL A 21 5.79 -7.27 -21.34
CA VAL A 21 4.42 -7.02 -20.84
C VAL A 21 4.36 -7.23 -19.32
N LYS A 22 4.96 -8.29 -18.77
CA LYS A 22 4.99 -8.52 -17.30
C LYS A 22 5.62 -7.37 -16.50
N ARG A 23 6.70 -6.76 -17.01
CA ARG A 23 7.41 -5.66 -16.33
C ARG A 23 6.70 -4.30 -16.44
N ALA A 24 5.88 -4.11 -17.48
CA ALA A 24 5.08 -2.90 -17.62
C ALA A 24 3.83 -2.96 -16.73
N ASP A 25 3.22 -4.14 -16.59
CA ASP A 25 2.06 -4.37 -15.72
C ASP A 25 2.42 -4.22 -14.23
N GLU A 26 3.62 -4.67 -13.82
CA GLU A 26 4.16 -4.46 -12.46
C GLU A 26 4.47 -2.97 -12.13
N MET A 27 4.73 -2.13 -13.14
CA MET A 27 5.07 -0.73 -12.93
C MET A 27 3.85 0.19 -12.73
N ASP A 28 2.68 -0.21 -13.23
CA ASP A 28 1.40 0.54 -13.16
C ASP A 28 0.35 -0.17 -12.26
N SER A 29 0.74 -1.20 -11.51
CA SER A 29 -0.16 -1.86 -10.57
C SER A 29 -0.25 -1.07 -9.27
N PRO A 30 -1.46 -0.80 -8.74
CA PRO A 30 -1.61 -0.13 -7.47
C PRO A 30 -0.92 -0.91 -6.33
N LYS A 31 -0.42 -0.17 -5.35
CA LYS A 31 0.33 -0.73 -4.22
C LYS A 31 -0.24 -0.26 -2.91
N LEU A 32 -0.39 -1.18 -1.98
CA LEU A 32 -0.81 -0.89 -0.63
C LEU A 32 0.39 -0.82 0.30
N HIS A 33 0.38 0.17 1.17
CA HIS A 33 1.42 0.38 2.16
C HIS A 33 0.81 0.76 3.51
N VAL A 34 1.49 0.45 4.60
CA VAL A 34 1.29 1.14 5.88
C VAL A 34 2.36 2.21 6.00
N VAL A 35 1.95 3.45 6.26
CA VAL A 35 2.84 4.61 6.36
C VAL A 35 2.95 5.07 7.81
N PHE A 36 4.16 5.48 8.19
CA PHE A 36 4.49 5.92 9.54
C PHE A 36 4.84 7.39 9.55
N TYR A 37 4.28 8.12 10.49
CA TYR A 37 4.63 9.50 10.77
C TYR A 37 5.12 9.67 12.20
N ARG A 38 5.93 10.71 12.44
CA ARG A 38 6.30 11.14 13.79
C ARG A 38 5.04 11.38 14.62
N PRO A 39 5.05 11.07 15.94
CA PRO A 39 3.91 11.30 16.82
C PRO A 39 3.38 12.72 16.67
N ARG A 40 2.05 12.85 16.47
CA ARG A 40 1.38 14.17 16.52
C ARG A 40 1.23 14.61 17.98
N TYR A 41 0.95 13.64 18.85
CA TYR A 41 0.84 13.77 20.30
C TYR A 41 1.30 12.46 20.95
N GLY A 42 1.72 12.51 22.21
CA GLY A 42 2.21 11.32 22.92
C GLY A 42 3.50 10.74 22.31
N ASN A 43 3.68 9.44 22.47
CA ASN A 43 4.86 8.69 22.05
C ASN A 43 4.55 7.57 21.04
N PHE A 44 3.35 7.55 20.45
CA PHE A 44 2.98 6.55 19.45
C PHE A 44 3.21 7.10 18.04
N GLN A 45 3.84 6.30 17.18
CA GLN A 45 3.90 6.65 15.75
C GLN A 45 2.48 6.74 15.21
N HIS A 46 2.21 7.77 14.42
CA HIS A 46 0.93 7.89 13.73
C HIS A 46 0.97 6.99 12.49
N TRP A 47 0.07 6.03 12.42
CA TRP A 47 -0.05 5.10 11.30
C TRP A 47 -1.20 5.52 10.38
N ALA A 48 -1.05 5.21 9.09
CA ALA A 48 -2.12 5.30 8.12
C ALA A 48 -1.96 4.22 7.04
N LEU A 49 -3.04 3.87 6.38
CA LEU A 49 -3.01 3.04 5.18
C LEU A 49 -2.84 3.94 3.96
N TYR A 50 -1.96 3.57 3.03
CA TYR A 50 -1.69 4.33 1.82
C TYR A 50 -1.87 3.45 0.58
N LEU A 51 -2.77 3.89 -0.29
CA LEU A 51 -2.98 3.35 -1.62
C LEU A 51 -2.23 4.23 -2.63
N ASP A 52 -1.16 3.68 -3.18
CA ASP A 52 -0.35 4.25 -4.27
C ASP A 52 -0.94 3.73 -5.59
N ALA A 53 -1.78 4.53 -6.24
CA ALA A 53 -2.38 4.24 -7.53
C ALA A 53 -2.06 5.34 -8.54
N ASP A 54 -1.85 4.98 -9.81
CA ASP A 54 -1.39 5.90 -10.87
C ASP A 54 -2.25 7.16 -11.02
N ASP A 55 -3.56 6.99 -10.86
CA ASP A 55 -4.56 8.04 -11.04
C ASP A 55 -4.82 8.83 -9.76
N GLN A 56 -4.64 8.23 -8.58
CA GLN A 56 -4.90 8.89 -7.31
C GLN A 56 -4.20 8.24 -6.12
N ASP A 57 -3.27 8.98 -5.52
CA ASP A 57 -2.71 8.69 -4.20
C ASP A 57 -3.75 8.95 -3.09
N VAL A 58 -4.03 7.95 -2.26
CA VAL A 58 -4.99 8.08 -1.15
C VAL A 58 -4.41 7.56 0.16
N ILE A 59 -4.51 8.37 1.21
CA ILE A 59 -4.17 8.00 2.59
C ILE A 59 -5.46 7.89 3.39
N PHE A 60 -5.63 6.77 4.09
CA PHE A 60 -6.71 6.51 5.02
C PHE A 60 -6.16 6.47 6.44
N GLU A 61 -6.67 7.34 7.31
CA GLU A 61 -6.21 7.46 8.69
C GLU A 61 -7.39 7.71 9.64
N VAL A 62 -7.14 7.64 10.94
CA VAL A 62 -8.01 8.22 11.95
C VAL A 62 -7.30 9.40 12.61
N VAL A 63 -8.06 10.44 12.92
CA VAL A 63 -7.57 11.66 13.59
C VAL A 63 -8.33 11.89 14.87
N GLY A 64 -7.76 12.69 15.77
CA GLY A 64 -8.32 12.94 17.09
C GLY A 64 -7.61 12.11 18.16
N SER A 65 -8.32 11.88 19.26
CA SER A 65 -7.85 11.11 20.41
C SER A 65 -9.05 10.49 21.11
N HIS A 66 -8.86 9.38 21.82
CA HIS A 66 -9.91 8.75 22.61
C HIS A 66 -10.66 9.78 23.50
N PRO A 67 -12.00 9.77 23.56
CA PRO A 67 -12.96 8.90 22.84
C PRO A 67 -13.54 9.57 21.56
N ASN A 68 -12.78 10.42 20.86
CA ASN A 68 -13.27 11.24 19.75
C ASN A 68 -12.43 11.07 18.47
N PHE A 69 -12.02 9.84 18.16
CA PHE A 69 -11.43 9.51 16.87
C PHE A 69 -12.45 9.69 15.74
N GLN A 70 -11.96 10.11 14.58
CA GLN A 70 -12.74 10.30 13.36
C GLN A 70 -11.95 9.77 12.16
N PRO A 71 -12.59 9.08 11.21
CA PRO A 71 -11.94 8.67 9.97
C PRO A 71 -11.60 9.90 9.14
N ASN A 72 -10.47 9.86 8.46
CA ASN A 72 -9.99 10.93 7.59
C ASN A 72 -9.35 10.34 6.32
N VAL A 73 -9.66 10.95 5.17
CA VAL A 73 -9.15 10.54 3.86
C VAL A 73 -8.40 11.71 3.25
N VAL A 74 -7.14 11.48 2.86
CA VAL A 74 -6.25 12.52 2.35
C VAL A 74 -5.72 12.10 0.98
N TYR A 75 -5.97 12.94 -0.03
CA TYR A 75 -5.47 12.74 -1.39
C TYR A 75 -4.08 13.36 -1.55
N SER A 76 -3.04 12.62 -1.15
CA SER A 76 -1.65 13.09 -1.20
C SER A 76 -0.67 11.92 -1.07
N LYS A 77 0.54 12.13 -1.57
CA LYS A 77 1.68 11.27 -1.24
C LYS A 77 2.12 11.46 0.21
N PRO A 78 2.41 10.37 0.96
CA PRO A 78 2.91 10.44 2.34
C PRO A 78 4.17 11.29 2.48
N GLU A 79 5.09 11.20 1.51
CA GLU A 79 6.40 11.84 1.49
C GLU A 79 6.32 13.37 1.43
N ARG A 80 5.15 13.94 1.11
CA ARG A 80 4.93 15.41 1.18
C ARG A 80 4.84 15.92 2.61
N SER A 81 4.64 15.06 3.60
CA SER A 81 4.61 15.42 5.01
C SER A 81 6.03 15.50 5.57
N LYS A 82 6.37 16.60 6.25
CA LYS A 82 7.62 16.72 7.03
C LYS A 82 7.75 15.71 8.19
N ASN A 83 6.63 15.10 8.56
CA ASN A 83 6.56 14.11 9.62
C ASN A 83 6.67 12.68 9.09
N PHE A 84 6.73 12.46 7.78
CA PHE A 84 6.91 11.13 7.20
C PHE A 84 8.20 10.49 7.73
N VAL A 85 8.08 9.25 8.19
CA VAL A 85 9.20 8.45 8.72
C VAL A 85 9.57 7.34 7.74
N GLY A 86 8.58 6.67 7.17
CA GLY A 86 8.77 5.55 6.25
C GLY A 86 7.45 4.87 5.93
N LYS A 87 7.54 3.77 5.19
CA LYS A 87 6.39 2.92 4.85
C LYS A 87 6.82 1.46 4.74
N VAL A 88 5.91 0.57 5.10
CA VAL A 88 6.01 -0.88 4.87
C VAL A 88 5.13 -1.21 3.68
N PHE A 89 5.69 -1.93 2.71
CA PHE A 89 4.92 -2.45 1.59
C PHE A 89 4.04 -3.61 2.07
N ILE A 90 2.78 -3.65 1.62
CA ILE A 90 1.80 -4.66 2.02
C ILE A 90 1.50 -5.60 0.86
N ALA A 91 1.17 -5.04 -0.31
CA ALA A 91 0.84 -5.84 -1.48
C ALA A 91 0.83 -5.00 -2.77
N THR A 92 1.04 -5.67 -3.89
CA THR A 92 0.65 -5.18 -5.22
C THR A 92 -0.74 -5.72 -5.51
N MET A 93 -1.67 -4.88 -5.93
CA MET A 93 -3.08 -5.26 -6.13
C MET A 93 -3.56 -5.02 -7.55
N SER A 94 -4.68 -5.66 -7.91
CA SER A 94 -5.35 -5.36 -9.17
C SER A 94 -6.02 -3.99 -9.12
N LYS A 95 -6.08 -3.29 -10.26
CA LYS A 95 -6.89 -2.05 -10.38
C LYS A 95 -8.38 -2.29 -10.06
N ASN A 96 -8.86 -3.52 -10.21
CA ASN A 96 -10.24 -3.90 -9.87
C ASN A 96 -10.51 -3.91 -8.36
N ASP A 97 -9.47 -4.01 -7.52
CA ASP A 97 -9.62 -4.08 -6.06
C ASP A 97 -9.59 -2.70 -5.39
N ILE A 98 -9.21 -1.63 -6.10
CA ILE A 98 -9.17 -0.25 -5.57
C ILE A 98 -10.50 0.11 -4.89
N GLN A 99 -11.62 -0.10 -5.59
CA GLN A 99 -12.93 0.25 -5.04
C GLN A 99 -13.29 -0.60 -3.82
N ARG A 100 -12.88 -1.88 -3.81
CA ARG A 100 -13.11 -2.79 -2.69
C ARG A 100 -12.31 -2.35 -1.46
N VAL A 101 -11.07 -1.86 -1.63
CA VAL A 101 -10.28 -1.27 -0.55
C VAL A 101 -10.99 -0.05 0.04
N HIS A 102 -11.53 0.84 -0.80
CA HIS A 102 -12.33 1.98 -0.33
C HIS A 102 -13.56 1.55 0.45
N ASP A 103 -14.27 0.52 -0.01
CA ASP A 103 -15.46 -0.01 0.66
C ASP A 103 -15.11 -0.61 2.02
N VAL A 104 -14.06 -1.44 2.10
CA VAL A 104 -13.55 -2.01 3.36
C VAL A 104 -13.20 -0.91 4.35
N VAL A 105 -12.40 0.08 3.95
CA VAL A 105 -12.00 1.18 4.84
C VAL A 105 -13.21 1.94 5.37
N ARG A 106 -14.20 2.23 4.50
CA ARG A 106 -15.42 2.93 4.89
C ARG A 106 -16.25 2.12 5.90
N GLU A 107 -16.20 0.81 5.80
CA GLU A 107 -16.94 -0.12 6.66
C GLU A 107 -16.16 -0.53 7.92
N THR A 108 -14.88 -0.18 8.03
CA THR A 108 -14.10 -0.31 9.28
C THR A 108 -14.63 0.66 10.33
N PRO A 109 -15.18 0.15 11.46
CA PRO A 109 -15.66 1.02 12.52
C PRO A 109 -14.49 1.72 13.21
N VAL A 110 -14.75 2.94 13.69
CA VAL A 110 -13.86 3.64 14.62
C VAL A 110 -14.32 3.29 16.04
N ASP A 111 -13.45 2.66 16.81
CA ASP A 111 -13.73 2.33 18.21
C ASP A 111 -13.34 3.49 19.13
N ASN A 112 -14.37 4.17 19.63
CA ASN A 112 -14.22 5.29 20.58
C ASN A 112 -14.47 4.87 22.03
N ASP A 113 -14.83 3.61 22.27
CA ASP A 113 -15.16 3.08 23.59
C ASP A 113 -13.95 2.41 24.24
N THR A 114 -13.08 1.77 23.46
CA THR A 114 -11.85 1.12 23.94
C THR A 114 -10.73 2.15 24.13
N VAL A 115 -10.08 2.16 25.30
CA VAL A 115 -9.05 3.15 25.67
C VAL A 115 -7.73 2.89 24.95
N GLU A 116 -7.42 1.61 24.74
CA GLU A 116 -6.20 1.14 24.08
C GLU A 116 -6.28 1.24 22.55
N TRP A 117 -7.46 1.53 22.00
CA TRP A 117 -7.65 1.66 20.57
C TRP A 117 -7.11 2.99 20.05
N ASP A 118 -6.34 2.94 18.97
CA ASP A 118 -5.68 4.10 18.38
C ASP A 118 -5.51 3.98 16.85
N CYS A 119 -4.70 4.86 16.26
CA CYS A 119 -4.43 4.82 14.83
C CYS A 119 -3.71 3.57 14.33
N GLN A 120 -2.98 2.86 15.20
CA GLN A 120 -2.31 1.61 14.85
C GLN A 120 -3.34 0.49 14.80
N GLU A 121 -4.23 0.39 15.80
CA GLU A 121 -5.35 -0.56 15.78
C GLU A 121 -6.24 -0.35 14.57
N TYR A 122 -6.60 0.89 14.23
CA TYR A 122 -7.42 1.16 13.04
C TYR A 122 -6.81 0.61 11.74
N VAL A 123 -5.50 0.74 11.56
CA VAL A 123 -4.82 0.20 10.37
C VAL A 123 -4.82 -1.33 10.39
N LEU A 124 -4.58 -1.94 11.55
CA LEU A 124 -4.62 -3.40 11.70
C LEU A 124 -6.03 -3.95 11.43
N ASP A 125 -7.08 -3.29 11.95
CA ASP A 125 -8.48 -3.63 11.72
C ASP A 125 -8.84 -3.58 10.22
N ILE A 126 -8.29 -2.61 9.46
CA ILE A 126 -8.47 -2.56 8.01
C ILE A 126 -7.76 -3.76 7.34
N LEU A 127 -6.52 -4.06 7.71
CA LEU A 127 -5.78 -5.18 7.11
C LEU A 127 -6.47 -6.52 7.36
N ASP A 128 -6.96 -6.75 8.58
CA ASP A 128 -7.71 -7.96 8.92
C ASP A 128 -8.97 -8.09 8.05
N LYS A 129 -9.70 -6.99 7.80
CA LYS A 129 -10.87 -7.03 6.91
C LYS A 129 -10.52 -7.21 5.43
N LEU A 130 -9.39 -6.67 4.97
CA LEU A 130 -8.93 -6.89 3.60
C LEU A 130 -8.56 -8.37 3.37
N GLU A 131 -8.05 -9.03 4.40
CA GLU A 131 -7.80 -10.48 4.42
C GLU A 131 -9.13 -11.27 4.42
N ASP A 132 -10.09 -10.91 5.29
CA ASP A 132 -11.43 -11.53 5.34
C ASP A 132 -12.19 -11.43 4.00
N GLU A 133 -11.99 -10.34 3.26
CA GLU A 133 -12.58 -10.10 1.94
C GLU A 133 -11.76 -10.72 0.78
N PHE A 134 -10.73 -11.50 1.07
CA PHE A 134 -9.83 -12.13 0.09
C PHE A 134 -9.20 -11.12 -0.88
N ILE A 135 -8.92 -9.91 -0.41
CA ILE A 135 -8.15 -8.89 -1.15
C ILE A 135 -6.66 -9.05 -0.85
N LEU A 136 -6.33 -9.44 0.39
CA LEU A 136 -4.99 -9.88 0.80
C LEU A 136 -5.03 -11.38 1.07
N GLU A 137 -3.96 -12.09 0.69
CA GLU A 137 -3.84 -13.54 0.86
C GLU A 137 -2.96 -13.84 2.08
N GLU A 138 -3.50 -14.51 3.11
CA GLU A 138 -2.79 -14.82 4.36
C GLU A 138 -1.51 -15.63 4.14
N ASP A 139 -1.46 -16.46 3.09
CA ASP A 139 -0.31 -17.31 2.76
C ASP A 139 0.73 -16.63 1.86
N ASP A 140 0.50 -15.38 1.42
CA ASP A 140 1.48 -14.59 0.69
C ASP A 140 2.68 -14.24 1.60
N GLU A 141 3.89 -14.59 1.15
CA GLU A 141 5.11 -14.45 1.95
C GLU A 141 5.43 -12.98 2.26
N GLU A 142 5.24 -12.08 1.29
CA GLU A 142 5.54 -10.66 1.45
C GLU A 142 4.55 -9.98 2.40
N TYR A 143 3.27 -10.31 2.30
CA TYR A 143 2.25 -9.85 3.24
C TYR A 143 2.50 -10.36 4.67
N ARG A 144 2.90 -11.63 4.84
CA ARG A 144 3.24 -12.19 6.15
C ARG A 144 4.44 -11.50 6.80
N GLU A 145 5.51 -11.27 6.02
CA GLU A 145 6.67 -10.51 6.50
C GLU A 145 6.28 -9.08 6.91
N ALA A 146 5.42 -8.43 6.13
CA ALA A 146 4.90 -7.11 6.45
C ALA A 146 4.08 -7.11 7.75
N ARG A 147 3.22 -8.12 7.96
CA ARG A 147 2.45 -8.28 9.22
C ARG A 147 3.37 -8.47 10.42
N ASP A 148 4.44 -9.23 10.28
CA ASP A 148 5.40 -9.42 11.37
C ASP A 148 6.21 -8.15 11.65
N GLU A 149 6.62 -7.40 10.63
CA GLU A 149 7.24 -6.08 10.80
C GLU A 149 6.30 -5.08 11.49
N LEU A 150 5.00 -5.08 11.14
CA LEU A 150 4.01 -4.22 11.82
C LEU A 150 3.85 -4.62 13.29
N LYS A 151 3.78 -5.91 13.61
CA LYS A 151 3.72 -6.37 15.00
C LYS A 151 4.91 -5.90 15.82
N GLU A 152 6.12 -5.89 15.25
CA GLU A 152 7.33 -5.40 15.92
C GLU A 152 7.32 -3.88 16.15
N LYS A 153 6.72 -3.11 15.24
CA LYS A 153 6.59 -1.64 15.37
C LYS A 153 5.44 -1.19 16.26
N ARG A 154 4.45 -2.04 16.48
CA ARG A 154 3.24 -1.70 17.24
C ARG A 154 3.60 -1.27 18.66
N GLY A 155 2.93 -0.24 19.14
CA GLY A 155 3.08 0.33 20.47
C GLY A 155 3.79 1.69 20.47
N ALA A 156 4.25 2.05 21.67
CA ALA A 156 4.95 3.31 21.91
C ALA A 156 6.40 3.25 21.43
N ILE A 157 6.89 4.38 20.93
CA ILE A 157 8.32 4.62 20.71
C ILE A 157 8.97 4.79 22.09
N LEU A 158 9.92 3.91 22.42
CA LEU A 158 10.73 3.93 23.64
C LEU A 158 12.02 4.75 23.45
#